data_AF-A0AAW2SN45-F1
#
_entry.id   AF-A0AAW2SN45-F1
#
_cell.length_a   1.000
_cell.length_b   1.000
_cell.length_c   1.000
_cell.angle_alpha   90.00
_cell.angle_beta   90.00
_cell.angle_gamma   90.00
#
_symmetry.space_group_name_H-M   'P 1'
#
loop_
_entity.id
_entity.type
_entity.pdbx_description
1 polymer ?
#
loop_
_entity_poly.entity_id
_entity_poly.type
_entity_poly.pdbx_seq_one_letter_code
_entity_poly.pdbx_strand_id
1 'polypeptide(L)'
;MKQVPAIVHGDFKLFESHAILIYLASAFPGVADHWYPADVRKRAKIHSVLDWHHSNLRRGSVGYIFNTAVALALGLPANPQAAAEGEKLMSASLATLESFWLEGDAPFLVGNSKPSIADLALVCEIMQLEFADEEDRERIVGPHKRILKWIEDTKNATAPYFDEIHSIMVPIREKLKELKVQASKK
;
A
#
# COMPACT_ATOMS: atom_id res chain seq x y z
N MET A 1 9.63 13.64 -15.24
CA MET A 1 8.49 12.75 -14.93
C MET A 1 7.38 13.59 -14.31
N LYS A 2 6.10 13.26 -14.53
CA LYS A 2 4.93 13.98 -13.98
C LYS A 2 4.15 13.08 -13.03
N GLN A 3 4.81 12.60 -11.99
CA GLN A 3 4.28 11.66 -11.00
C GLN A 3 4.57 12.16 -9.58
N VAL A 4 3.78 11.69 -8.62
CA VAL A 4 3.96 11.93 -7.19
C VAL A 4 4.17 10.58 -6.47
N PRO A 5 4.88 10.55 -5.32
CA PRO A 5 5.50 11.68 -4.61
C PRO A 5 6.90 12.07 -5.14
N ALA A 6 7.34 13.28 -4.78
CA ALA A 6 8.70 13.76 -4.93
C ALA A 6 9.08 14.61 -3.69
N ILE A 7 10.36 14.59 -3.30
CA ILE A 7 10.89 15.42 -2.22
C ILE A 7 11.96 16.38 -2.74
N VAL A 8 12.12 17.50 -2.02
CA VAL A 8 13.21 18.45 -2.19
C VAL A 8 13.84 18.68 -0.82
N HIS A 9 15.14 18.44 -0.69
CA HIS A 9 15.91 18.74 0.52
C HIS A 9 17.15 19.55 0.12
N GLY A 10 17.08 20.88 0.28
CA GLY A 10 18.09 21.78 -0.26
C GLY A 10 18.08 21.78 -1.80
N ASP A 11 19.24 21.50 -2.40
CA ASP A 11 19.42 21.34 -3.85
C ASP A 11 19.13 19.90 -4.34
N PHE A 12 19.03 18.93 -3.43
CA PHE A 12 18.74 17.54 -3.74
C PHE A 12 17.26 17.32 -4.04
N LYS A 13 16.97 16.63 -5.16
CA LYS A 13 15.62 16.29 -5.63
C LYS A 13 15.53 14.79 -5.85
N LEU A 14 14.51 14.15 -5.30
CA LEU A 14 14.31 12.71 -5.41
C LEU A 14 12.83 12.40 -5.64
N PHE A 15 12.56 11.43 -6.52
CA PHE A 15 11.25 10.84 -6.75
C PHE A 15 11.37 9.32 -6.55
N GLU A 16 10.24 8.61 -6.56
CA GLU A 16 10.04 7.22 -6.09
C GLU A 16 9.86 7.13 -4.57
N SER A 17 8.68 6.67 -4.13
CA SER A 17 8.32 6.59 -2.71
C SER A 17 9.28 5.73 -1.90
N HIS A 18 9.72 4.58 -2.42
CA HIS A 18 10.68 3.71 -1.73
C HIS A 18 12.06 4.37 -1.58
N ALA A 19 12.55 5.02 -2.63
CA ALA A 19 13.81 5.76 -2.56
C ALA A 19 13.72 6.94 -1.56
N ILE A 20 12.58 7.63 -1.55
CA ILE A 20 12.29 8.69 -0.57
C ILE A 20 12.29 8.14 0.86
N LEU A 21 11.62 7.02 1.13
CA LEU A 21 11.60 6.41 2.46
C LEU A 21 13.00 6.01 2.94
N ILE A 22 13.81 5.42 2.06
CA ILE A 22 15.21 5.08 2.34
C ILE A 22 16.03 6.34 2.65
N TYR A 23 15.87 7.39 1.84
CA TYR A 23 16.55 8.66 2.03
C TYR A 23 16.18 9.29 3.38
N LEU A 24 14.89 9.37 3.70
CA LEU A 24 14.41 9.92 4.97
C LEU A 24 14.95 9.12 6.16
N ALA A 25 14.95 7.79 6.09
CA ALA A 25 15.48 6.95 7.16
C ALA A 25 17.01 7.04 7.32
N SER A 26 17.75 7.35 6.24
CA SER A 26 19.21 7.41 6.26
C SER A 26 19.76 8.80 6.55
N ALA A 27 19.09 9.86 6.08
CA ALA A 27 19.61 11.22 6.11
C ALA A 27 19.29 11.97 7.41
N PHE A 28 18.25 11.55 8.14
CA PHE A 28 17.77 12.27 9.31
C PHE A 28 18.16 11.54 10.60
N PRO A 29 18.93 12.20 11.50
CA PRO A 29 19.25 11.61 12.80
C PRO A 29 17.98 11.48 13.65
N GLY A 30 17.92 10.44 14.47
CA GLY A 30 16.78 10.16 15.35
C GLY A 30 15.70 9.26 14.75
N VAL A 31 15.78 8.92 13.46
CA VAL A 31 14.97 7.83 12.90
C VAL A 31 15.46 6.51 13.48
N ALA A 32 14.55 5.74 14.07
CA ALA A 32 14.89 4.47 14.71
C ALA A 32 15.37 3.43 13.68
N ASP A 33 16.42 2.69 14.03
CA ASP A 33 17.11 1.74 13.14
C ASP A 33 16.17 0.69 12.52
N HIS A 34 15.11 0.29 13.22
CA HIS A 34 14.17 -0.72 12.70
C HIS A 34 13.47 -0.30 11.40
N TRP A 35 13.33 1.00 11.12
CA TRP A 35 12.75 1.48 9.86
C TRP A 35 13.60 1.10 8.64
N TYR A 36 14.92 1.25 8.76
CA TYR A 36 15.90 0.91 7.73
C TYR A 36 17.23 0.47 8.38
N PRO A 37 17.34 -0.78 8.84
CA PRO A 37 18.42 -1.24 9.73
C PRO A 37 19.80 -1.10 9.13
N ALA A 38 20.84 -0.84 9.92
CA ALA A 38 22.23 -0.85 9.45
C ALA A 38 22.70 -2.20 8.90
N ASP A 39 22.15 -3.30 9.42
CA ASP A 39 22.52 -4.66 9.02
C ASP A 39 22.19 -4.94 7.54
N VAL A 40 23.22 -5.31 6.78
CA VAL A 40 23.12 -5.50 5.33
C VAL A 40 22.14 -6.61 4.93
N ARG A 41 22.00 -7.67 5.73
CA ARG A 41 21.11 -8.79 5.40
C ARG A 41 19.65 -8.39 5.64
N LYS A 42 19.37 -7.67 6.72
CA LYS A 42 18.04 -7.10 7.00
C LYS A 42 17.65 -6.09 5.92
N ARG A 43 18.56 -5.20 5.51
CA ARG A 43 18.31 -4.29 4.37
C ARG A 43 17.98 -5.05 3.11
N ALA A 44 18.76 -6.08 2.76
CA ALA A 44 18.52 -6.86 1.55
C ALA A 44 17.13 -7.51 1.55
N LYS A 45 16.67 -8.03 2.70
CA LYS A 45 15.29 -8.52 2.84
C LYS A 45 14.25 -7.41 2.62
N ILE A 46 14.45 -6.22 3.20
CA ILE A 46 13.55 -5.06 3.00
C ILE A 46 13.50 -4.65 1.53
N HIS A 47 14.65 -4.50 0.86
CA HIS A 47 14.71 -4.17 -0.57
C HIS A 47 13.96 -5.21 -1.42
N SER A 48 14.14 -6.50 -1.11
CA SER A 48 13.41 -7.58 -1.79
C SER A 48 11.90 -7.40 -1.71
N VAL A 49 11.37 -7.01 -0.54
CA VAL A 49 9.93 -6.71 -0.36
C VAL A 49 9.50 -5.50 -1.18
N LEU A 50 10.28 -4.40 -1.12
CA LEU A 50 9.96 -3.14 -1.81
C LEU A 50 9.95 -3.31 -3.33
N ASP A 51 10.90 -4.06 -3.89
CA ASP A 51 10.97 -4.36 -5.32
C ASP A 51 9.85 -5.32 -5.73
N TRP A 52 9.58 -6.34 -4.91
CA TRP A 52 8.46 -7.27 -5.13
C TRP A 52 7.11 -6.53 -5.13
N HIS A 53 6.91 -5.57 -4.23
CA HIS A 53 5.69 -4.78 -4.13
C HIS A 53 5.33 -4.08 -5.44
N HIS A 54 6.29 -3.43 -6.10
CA HIS A 54 6.05 -2.71 -7.35
C HIS A 54 5.47 -3.59 -8.46
N SER A 55 6.04 -4.79 -8.63
CA SER A 55 5.68 -5.68 -9.75
C SER A 55 4.49 -6.59 -9.44
N ASN A 56 4.11 -6.70 -8.18
CA ASN A 56 3.07 -7.62 -7.70
C ASN A 56 1.93 -6.82 -7.07
N LEU A 57 1.95 -6.62 -5.74
CA LEU A 57 0.84 -6.07 -4.99
C LEU A 57 0.36 -4.71 -5.56
N ARG A 58 1.28 -3.77 -5.80
CA ARG A 58 0.97 -2.44 -6.36
C ARG A 58 0.39 -2.52 -7.77
N ARG A 59 0.93 -3.38 -8.61
CA ARG A 59 0.44 -3.55 -9.98
C ARG A 59 -0.98 -4.10 -9.96
N GLY A 60 -1.25 -5.08 -9.10
CA GLY A 60 -2.57 -5.67 -8.94
C GLY A 60 -3.59 -4.68 -8.39
N SER A 61 -3.26 -4.01 -7.28
CA SER A 61 -4.14 -3.04 -6.61
C SER A 61 -4.49 -1.86 -7.53
N VAL A 62 -3.51 -1.24 -8.19
CA VAL A 62 -3.74 -0.11 -9.10
C VAL A 62 -4.59 -0.56 -10.29
N GLY A 63 -4.29 -1.71 -10.88
CA GLY A 63 -5.06 -2.26 -12.00
C GLY A 63 -6.52 -2.49 -11.62
N TYR A 64 -6.77 -3.00 -10.43
CA TYR A 64 -8.11 -3.23 -9.91
C TYR A 64 -8.83 -1.91 -9.58
N ILE A 65 -8.33 -1.15 -8.60
CA ILE A 65 -8.96 0.05 -8.06
C ILE A 65 -9.17 1.13 -9.12
N PHE A 66 -8.22 1.29 -10.04
CA PHE A 66 -8.40 2.25 -11.12
C PHE A 66 -9.59 1.89 -12.01
N ASN A 67 -9.73 0.62 -12.39
CA ASN A 67 -10.77 0.20 -13.31
C ASN A 67 -12.14 -0.05 -12.66
N THR A 68 -12.21 -0.29 -11.35
CA THR A 68 -13.48 -0.56 -10.64
C THR A 68 -14.03 0.63 -9.85
N ALA A 69 -13.18 1.62 -9.54
CA ALA A 69 -13.57 2.80 -8.76
C ALA A 69 -13.21 4.10 -9.47
N VAL A 70 -11.92 4.37 -9.69
CA VAL A 70 -11.45 5.71 -10.10
C VAL A 70 -11.90 6.08 -11.52
N ALA A 71 -11.71 5.20 -12.49
CA ALA A 71 -12.10 5.45 -13.88
C ALA A 71 -13.61 5.69 -13.99
N LEU A 72 -14.41 4.85 -13.33
CA LEU A 72 -15.87 4.98 -13.31
C LEU A 72 -16.33 6.30 -12.67
N ALA A 73 -15.76 6.66 -11.53
CA ALA A 73 -16.05 7.94 -10.87
C ALA A 73 -15.67 9.14 -11.75
N LEU A 74 -14.57 9.08 -12.47
CA LEU A 74 -14.13 10.17 -13.35
C LEU A 74 -14.78 10.16 -14.74
N GLY A 75 -15.70 9.23 -15.02
CA GLY A 75 -16.31 9.07 -16.35
C GLY A 75 -15.30 8.68 -17.44
N LEU A 76 -14.18 8.07 -17.04
CA LEU A 76 -13.17 7.54 -17.96
C LEU A 76 -13.54 6.10 -18.36
N PRO A 77 -13.06 5.63 -19.53
CA PRO A 77 -13.26 4.24 -19.92
C PRO A 77 -12.62 3.28 -18.92
N ALA A 78 -13.44 2.48 -18.24
CA ALA A 78 -12.97 1.35 -17.45
C ALA A 78 -12.61 0.16 -18.36
N ASN A 79 -11.64 -0.64 -17.94
CA ASN A 79 -11.25 -1.87 -18.60
C ASN A 79 -11.53 -3.07 -17.67
N PRO A 80 -12.65 -3.81 -17.88
CA PRO A 80 -13.01 -4.96 -17.06
C PRO A 80 -11.97 -6.09 -17.11
N GLN A 81 -11.30 -6.28 -18.24
CA GLN A 81 -10.24 -7.29 -18.37
C GLN A 81 -9.03 -6.92 -17.50
N ALA A 82 -8.61 -5.64 -17.53
CA ALA A 82 -7.55 -5.15 -16.67
C ALA A 82 -7.92 -5.20 -15.18
N ALA A 83 -9.20 -4.97 -14.84
CA ALA A 83 -9.69 -5.14 -13.48
C ALA A 83 -9.56 -6.61 -13.02
N ALA A 84 -10.02 -7.56 -13.83
CA ALA A 84 -9.95 -8.99 -13.52
C ALA A 84 -8.49 -9.49 -13.39
N GLU A 85 -7.59 -9.04 -14.27
CA GLU A 85 -6.16 -9.34 -14.18
C GLU A 85 -5.52 -8.72 -12.93
N GLY A 86 -5.89 -7.46 -12.61
CA GLY A 86 -5.46 -6.76 -11.41
C GLY A 86 -5.89 -7.49 -10.14
N GLU A 87 -7.16 -7.91 -10.07
CA GLU A 87 -7.68 -8.68 -8.95
C GLU A 87 -6.95 -10.01 -8.79
N LYS A 88 -6.77 -10.77 -9.88
CA LYS A 88 -6.03 -12.04 -9.86
C LYS A 88 -4.62 -11.86 -9.31
N LEU A 89 -3.89 -10.84 -9.78
CA LEU A 89 -2.54 -10.55 -9.32
C LEU A 89 -2.52 -10.09 -7.86
N MET A 90 -3.47 -9.25 -7.47
CA MET A 90 -3.60 -8.76 -6.10
C MET A 90 -3.89 -9.90 -5.12
N SER A 91 -4.87 -10.77 -5.42
CA SER A 91 -5.20 -11.94 -4.60
C SER A 91 -4.03 -12.91 -4.46
N ALA A 92 -3.27 -13.16 -5.55
CA ALA A 92 -2.04 -13.93 -5.48
C ALA A 92 -0.96 -13.25 -4.62
N SER A 93 -0.90 -11.91 -4.66
CA SER A 93 0.02 -11.12 -3.84
C SER A 93 -0.35 -11.19 -2.35
N LEU A 94 -1.63 -11.13 -1.99
CA LEU A 94 -2.10 -11.29 -0.62
C LEU A 94 -1.79 -12.71 -0.09
N ALA A 95 -1.98 -13.75 -0.89
CA ALA A 95 -1.58 -15.11 -0.53
C ALA A 95 -0.06 -15.23 -0.30
N THR A 96 0.75 -14.59 -1.15
CA THR A 96 2.23 -14.55 -0.99
C THR A 96 2.62 -13.77 0.27
N LEU A 97 1.93 -12.67 0.56
CA LEU A 97 2.15 -11.86 1.75
C LEU A 97 1.92 -12.68 3.04
N GLU A 98 0.83 -13.45 3.12
CA GLU A 98 0.56 -14.31 4.28
C GLU A 98 1.49 -15.50 4.42
N SER A 99 1.86 -16.13 3.31
CA SER A 99 2.63 -17.39 3.33
C SER A 99 4.14 -17.20 3.39
N PHE A 100 4.65 -16.08 2.86
CA PHE A 100 6.08 -15.86 2.69
C PHE A 100 6.59 -14.63 3.44
N TRP A 101 5.97 -13.47 3.23
CA TRP A 101 6.51 -12.21 3.76
C TRP A 101 6.19 -11.98 5.24
N LEU A 102 5.02 -12.41 5.70
CA LEU A 102 4.71 -12.58 7.11
C LEU A 102 5.33 -13.90 7.56
N GLU A 103 6.59 -13.87 8.00
CA GLU A 103 7.37 -15.05 8.37
C GLU A 103 7.10 -15.48 9.82
N GLY A 104 6.84 -16.77 10.06
CA GLY A 104 6.65 -17.32 11.42
C GLY A 104 5.44 -16.72 12.14
N ASP A 105 5.59 -16.37 13.42
CA ASP A 105 4.57 -15.67 14.22
C ASP A 105 4.93 -14.19 14.47
N ALA A 106 5.89 -13.66 13.70
CA ALA A 106 6.33 -12.29 13.85
C ALA A 106 5.21 -11.29 13.47
N PRO A 107 5.10 -10.16 14.19
CA PRO A 107 4.06 -9.17 13.94
C PRO A 107 4.29 -8.35 12.66
N PHE A 108 5.50 -8.33 12.09
CA PHE A 108 5.85 -7.50 10.93
C PHE A 108 6.56 -8.31 9.84
N LEU A 109 6.67 -7.72 8.65
CA LEU A 109 7.28 -8.36 7.49
C LEU A 109 8.71 -8.82 7.78
N VAL A 110 9.12 -9.84 7.03
CA VAL A 110 10.45 -10.47 7.06
C VAL A 110 10.87 -11.02 8.43
N GLY A 111 9.87 -11.35 9.27
CA GLY A 111 10.09 -11.96 10.58
C GLY A 111 10.46 -10.96 11.67
N ASN A 112 10.16 -9.67 11.49
CA ASN A 112 10.59 -8.62 12.40
C ASN A 112 9.64 -8.42 13.59
N SER A 113 10.20 -8.01 14.73
CA SER A 113 9.45 -7.62 15.94
C SER A 113 9.02 -6.15 15.97
N LYS A 114 9.52 -5.34 15.03
CA LYS A 114 9.17 -3.92 14.82
C LYS A 114 8.94 -3.65 13.33
N PRO A 115 8.10 -2.68 12.96
CA PRO A 115 7.82 -2.40 11.54
C PRO A 115 9.04 -1.82 10.84
N SER A 116 9.05 -1.89 9.52
CA SER A 116 10.05 -1.29 8.65
C SER A 116 9.38 -0.42 7.59
N ILE A 117 10.16 0.27 6.75
CA ILE A 117 9.62 1.00 5.60
C ILE A 117 8.84 0.09 4.63
N ALA A 118 9.14 -1.22 4.60
CA ALA A 118 8.38 -2.18 3.82
C ALA A 118 6.95 -2.36 4.37
N ASP A 119 6.79 -2.39 5.69
CA ASP A 119 5.47 -2.53 6.31
C ASP A 119 4.58 -1.33 5.95
N LEU A 120 5.12 -0.12 6.06
CA LEU A 120 4.41 1.10 5.65
C LEU A 120 4.02 1.07 4.17
N ALA A 121 4.93 0.68 3.29
CA ALA A 121 4.68 0.66 1.85
C ALA A 121 3.54 -0.29 1.48
N LEU A 122 3.56 -1.53 2.00
CA LEU A 122 2.57 -2.53 1.64
C LEU A 122 1.23 -2.29 2.35
N VAL A 123 1.22 -1.86 3.63
CA VAL A 123 -0.04 -1.53 4.32
C VAL A 123 -0.75 -0.38 3.60
N CYS A 124 -0.05 0.72 3.27
CA CYS A 124 -0.65 1.84 2.53
C CYS A 124 -1.18 1.44 1.14
N GLU A 125 -0.56 0.43 0.50
CA GLU A 125 -1.07 -0.12 -0.76
C GLU A 125 -2.38 -0.89 -0.55
N ILE A 126 -2.48 -1.73 0.49
CA ILE A 126 -3.72 -2.46 0.80
C ILE A 126 -4.83 -1.50 1.22
N MET A 127 -4.50 -0.41 1.93
CA MET A 127 -5.49 0.63 2.26
C MET A 127 -6.19 1.20 1.02
N GLN A 128 -5.61 1.14 -0.18
CA GLN A 128 -6.30 1.58 -1.40
C GLN A 128 -7.61 0.81 -1.67
N LEU A 129 -7.78 -0.39 -1.11
CA LEU A 129 -9.02 -1.17 -1.19
C LEU A 129 -10.19 -0.53 -0.44
N GLU A 130 -9.96 0.46 0.42
CA GLU A 130 -11.03 1.30 0.99
C GLU A 130 -11.78 2.10 -0.09
N PHE A 131 -11.20 2.26 -1.29
CA PHE A 131 -11.86 2.91 -2.43
C PHE A 131 -12.67 1.93 -3.30
N ALA A 132 -12.54 0.62 -3.08
CA ALA A 132 -13.39 -0.36 -3.74
C ALA A 132 -14.82 -0.33 -3.14
N ASP A 133 -15.75 -1.01 -3.82
CA ASP A 133 -17.07 -1.27 -3.24
C ASP A 133 -16.91 -2.18 -1.99
N GLU A 134 -17.77 -2.00 -0.99
CA GLU A 134 -17.61 -2.66 0.32
C GLU A 134 -17.64 -4.19 0.23
N GLU A 135 -18.51 -4.72 -0.63
CA GLU A 135 -18.60 -6.16 -0.92
C GLU A 135 -17.29 -6.71 -1.50
N ASP A 136 -16.67 -5.97 -2.42
CA ASP A 136 -15.40 -6.35 -3.03
C ASP A 136 -14.24 -6.31 -2.02
N ARG A 137 -14.19 -5.26 -1.20
CA ARG A 137 -13.18 -5.14 -0.13
C ARG A 137 -13.28 -6.32 0.85
N GLU A 138 -14.48 -6.66 1.29
CA GLU A 138 -14.70 -7.78 2.21
C GLU A 138 -14.37 -9.12 1.55
N ARG A 139 -14.76 -9.32 0.29
CA ARG A 139 -14.46 -10.53 -0.48
C ARG A 139 -12.97 -10.74 -0.71
N ILE A 140 -12.22 -9.66 -0.95
CA ILE A 140 -10.79 -9.72 -1.29
C ILE A 140 -9.92 -9.82 -0.04
N VAL A 141 -10.11 -8.94 0.96
CA VAL A 141 -9.21 -8.87 2.13
C VAL A 141 -9.77 -9.61 3.34
N GLY A 142 -11.10 -9.71 3.47
CA GLY A 142 -11.77 -10.31 4.62
C GLY A 142 -11.29 -11.73 4.98
N PRO A 143 -11.00 -12.63 4.01
CA PRO A 143 -10.46 -13.96 4.30
C PRO A 143 -9.05 -13.95 4.93
N HIS A 144 -8.26 -12.89 4.71
CA HIS A 144 -6.85 -12.81 5.11
C HIS A 144 -6.69 -12.27 6.53
N LYS A 145 -7.11 -13.06 7.53
CA LYS A 145 -7.09 -12.65 8.96
C LYS A 145 -5.71 -12.26 9.45
N ARG A 146 -4.65 -12.89 8.92
CA ARG A 146 -3.28 -12.59 9.31
C ARG A 146 -2.83 -11.23 8.77
N ILE A 147 -3.19 -10.91 7.53
CA ILE A 147 -2.97 -9.57 6.96
C ILE A 147 -3.73 -8.52 7.74
N LEU A 148 -5.02 -8.76 8.06
CA LEU A 148 -5.82 -7.81 8.84
C LEU A 148 -5.19 -7.49 10.20
N LYS A 149 -4.67 -8.51 10.90
CA LYS A 149 -3.92 -8.32 12.14
C LYS A 149 -2.64 -7.51 11.91
N TRP A 150 -1.85 -7.84 10.89
CA TRP A 150 -0.61 -7.12 10.59
C TRP A 150 -0.83 -5.64 10.21
N ILE A 151 -1.92 -5.34 9.49
CA ILE A 151 -2.34 -3.97 9.22
C ILE A 151 -2.58 -3.24 10.55
N GLU A 152 -3.37 -3.83 11.44
CA GLU A 152 -3.68 -3.24 12.74
C GLU A 152 -2.43 -3.06 13.62
N ASP A 153 -1.53 -4.04 13.65
CA ASP A 153 -0.25 -3.94 14.37
C ASP A 153 0.61 -2.79 13.80
N THR A 154 0.61 -2.60 12.47
CA THR A 154 1.32 -1.50 11.81
C THR A 154 0.71 -0.15 12.13
N LYS A 155 -0.62 -0.05 12.13
CA LYS A 155 -1.34 1.16 12.54
C LYS A 155 -1.01 1.55 13.97
N ASN A 156 -1.06 0.60 14.89
CA ASN A 156 -0.72 0.82 16.29
C ASN A 156 0.73 1.24 16.50
N ALA A 157 1.68 0.61 15.78
CA ALA A 157 3.09 0.96 15.84
C ALA A 157 3.42 2.35 15.26
N THR A 158 2.50 2.95 14.50
CA THR A 158 2.66 4.25 13.84
C THR A 158 1.64 5.29 14.33
N ALA A 159 0.91 4.99 15.40
CA ALA A 159 -0.06 5.89 15.99
C ALA A 159 0.61 7.17 16.58
N PRO A 160 -0.05 8.34 16.49
CA PRO A 160 -1.36 8.58 15.88
C PRO A 160 -1.30 8.82 14.36
N TYR A 161 -0.11 8.94 13.79
CA TYR A 161 0.11 9.48 12.45
C TYR A 161 -0.57 8.69 11.34
N PHE A 162 -0.68 7.37 11.48
CA PHE A 162 -1.37 6.54 10.49
C PHE A 162 -2.83 6.98 10.32
N ASP A 163 -3.58 7.07 11.42
CA ASP A 163 -4.99 7.44 11.37
C ASP A 163 -5.17 8.91 10.96
N GLU A 164 -4.29 9.82 11.42
CA GLU A 164 -4.32 11.23 11.01
C GLU A 164 -4.18 11.38 9.49
N ILE A 165 -3.19 10.73 8.89
CA ILE A 165 -2.93 10.80 7.45
C ILE A 165 -4.04 10.13 6.64
N HIS A 166 -4.57 8.99 7.11
CA HIS A 166 -5.62 8.25 6.40
C HIS A 166 -7.05 8.79 6.66
N SER A 167 -7.22 9.77 7.55
CA SER A 167 -8.52 10.40 7.83
C SER A 167 -9.23 10.96 6.59
N ILE A 168 -8.46 11.38 5.58
CA ILE A 168 -8.98 11.90 4.30
C ILE A 168 -9.61 10.81 3.41
N MET A 169 -9.37 9.53 3.68
CA MET A 169 -9.86 8.45 2.83
C MET A 169 -11.38 8.33 2.86
N VAL A 170 -12.00 8.56 4.02
CA VAL A 170 -13.46 8.51 4.17
C VAL A 170 -14.16 9.50 3.24
N PRO A 171 -13.87 10.82 3.27
CA PRO A 171 -14.51 11.75 2.36
C PRO A 171 -14.17 11.48 0.89
N ILE A 172 -12.96 11.01 0.57
CA ILE A 172 -12.62 10.62 -0.81
C ILE A 172 -13.48 9.45 -1.28
N ARG A 173 -13.66 8.42 -0.46
CA ARG A 173 -14.47 7.25 -0.77
C ARG A 173 -15.92 7.64 -1.04
N GLU A 174 -16.52 8.45 -0.17
CA GLU A 174 -17.89 8.92 -0.37
C GLU A 174 -17.99 9.77 -1.65
N LYS A 175 -16.98 10.60 -1.94
CA LYS A 175 -16.95 11.37 -3.18
C LYS A 175 -16.88 10.49 -4.44
N LEU A 176 -16.07 9.43 -4.42
CA LEU A 176 -15.97 8.48 -5.53
C LEU A 176 -17.31 7.76 -5.76
N LYS A 177 -18.01 7.35 -4.70
CA LYS A 177 -19.34 6.75 -4.79
C LYS A 177 -20.36 7.69 -5.43
N GLU A 178 -20.42 8.95 -4.99
CA GLU A 178 -21.30 9.96 -5.59
C GLU A 178 -21.05 10.13 -7.09
N LEU A 179 -19.78 10.25 -7.47
CA LEU A 179 -19.37 10.47 -8.85
C LEU A 179 -19.70 9.26 -9.74
N LYS A 180 -19.50 8.03 -9.24
CA LYS A 180 -19.86 6.79 -9.94
C LYS A 180 -21.37 6.72 -10.23
N VAL A 181 -22.21 7.11 -9.27
CA VAL A 181 -23.69 7.19 -9.45
C VAL A 181 -24.10 8.27 -10.44
N GLN A 182 -23.38 9.40 -10.50
CA GLN A 182 -23.64 10.45 -11.48
C GLN A 182 -23.24 10.02 -12.90
N ALA A 183 -22.13 9.31 -13.04
CA ALA A 183 -21.66 8.79 -14.31
C ALA A 183 -22.60 7.73 -14.89
N SER A 184 -23.20 6.87 -14.06
CA SER A 184 -24.12 5.81 -14.51
C SER A 184 -25.49 6.33 -14.99
N LYS A 185 -25.80 7.62 -14.79
CA LYS A 185 -27.06 8.26 -15.21
C LYS A 185 -26.93 9.01 -16.54
N LYS A 186 -25.73 9.11 -17.10
CA LYS A 186 -25.43 9.71 -18.41
C LYS A 186 -25.38 8.63 -19.47
#